data_AF-A0A974TMP8-F1
#
_entry.id   AF-A0A974TMP8-F1
#
_cell.length_a   1.000
_cell.length_b   1.000
_cell.length_c   1.000
_cell.angle_alpha   90.00
_cell.angle_beta   90.00
_cell.angle_gamma   90.00
#
_symmetry.space_group_name_H-M   'P 1'
#
loop_
_entity.id
_entity.type
_entity.pdbx_description
1 polymer ?
#
loop_
_entity_poly.entity_id
_entity_poly.type
_entity_poly.pdbx_seq_one_letter_code
_entity_poly.pdbx_strand_id
1 'polypeptide(L)'
;MEYAPVCGERGGRTQTFGNACQARNSGFRIVGRGECRREPPPFPRPEPDRPGRPDWPGSPGGPGRPDRPDRPERPGGICTREYRPVCGERGRQQQTFPNACEAGNAGFRIIGGGECRR
;
A
#
# COMPACT_ATOMS: atom_id res chain seq x y z
N MET A 1 4.70 -25.06 25.02
CA MET A 1 4.97 -25.37 23.59
C MET A 1 5.42 -24.08 22.96
N GLU A 2 6.70 -23.98 22.58
CA GLU A 2 7.26 -22.75 22.00
C GLU A 2 7.06 -22.75 20.49
N TYR A 3 6.65 -21.61 19.93
CA TYR A 3 6.54 -21.41 18.49
C TYR A 3 7.94 -21.08 17.95
N ALA A 4 8.55 -22.06 17.28
CA ALA A 4 9.89 -21.99 16.73
C ALA A 4 9.87 -22.68 15.36
N PRO A 5 9.42 -21.99 14.29
CA PRO A 5 9.08 -22.64 13.04
C PRO A 5 10.28 -23.37 12.44
N VAL A 6 10.04 -24.51 11.82
CA VAL A 6 11.08 -25.30 11.12
C VAL A 6 10.58 -25.79 9.77
N CYS A 7 11.51 -25.95 8.83
CA CYS A 7 11.23 -26.53 7.53
C CYS A 7 11.56 -28.02 7.58
N GLY A 8 10.53 -28.84 7.42
CA GLY A 8 10.64 -30.29 7.36
C GLY A 8 10.51 -30.80 5.94
N GLU A 9 11.30 -31.81 5.57
CA GLU A 9 11.21 -32.53 4.30
C GLU A 9 10.79 -33.98 4.52
N ARG A 10 9.86 -34.46 3.70
CA ARG A 10 9.44 -35.87 3.66
C ARG A 10 9.05 -36.26 2.23
N GLY A 11 9.73 -37.26 1.67
CA GLY A 11 9.38 -37.84 0.35
C GLY A 11 9.39 -36.82 -0.80
N GLY A 12 10.36 -35.91 -0.83
CA GLY A 12 10.49 -34.87 -1.86
C GLY A 12 9.57 -33.66 -1.69
N ARG A 13 8.80 -33.58 -0.60
CA ARG A 13 7.96 -32.42 -0.26
C ARG A 13 8.49 -31.73 0.99
N THR A 14 8.54 -30.40 0.94
CA THR A 14 8.90 -29.56 2.10
C THR A 14 7.66 -28.92 2.73
N GLN A 15 7.55 -28.93 4.04
CA GLN A 15 6.44 -28.35 4.81
C GLN A 15 6.95 -27.59 6.04
N THR A 16 6.36 -26.42 6.29
CA THR A 16 6.62 -25.63 7.51
C THR A 16 5.85 -26.20 8.69
N PHE A 17 6.53 -26.39 9.81
CA PHE A 17 5.94 -26.79 11.10
C PHE A 17 6.12 -25.67 12.11
N GLY A 18 5.16 -25.50 13.03
CA GLY A 18 5.19 -24.45 14.05
C GLY A 18 6.29 -24.66 15.09
N ASN A 19 6.79 -25.89 15.24
CA ASN A 19 7.98 -26.22 16.04
C ASN A 19 8.61 -27.55 15.62
N ALA A 20 9.84 -27.78 16.11
CA ALA A 20 10.59 -29.02 15.86
C ALA A 20 9.91 -30.29 16.39
N CYS A 21 9.17 -30.19 17.50
CA CYS A 21 8.43 -31.33 18.06
C CYS A 21 7.33 -31.78 17.09
N GLN A 22 6.56 -30.84 16.56
CA GLN A 22 5.50 -31.09 15.59
C GLN A 22 6.05 -31.71 14.29
N ALA A 23 7.16 -31.19 13.76
CA ALA A 23 7.81 -31.75 12.57
C ALA A 23 8.22 -33.21 12.76
N ARG A 24 8.86 -33.52 13.90
CA ARG A 24 9.31 -34.88 14.25
C ARG A 24 8.13 -35.83 14.46
N ASN A 25 7.09 -35.39 15.17
CA ASN A 25 5.88 -36.19 15.40
C ASN A 25 5.15 -36.53 14.10
N SER A 26 5.18 -35.63 13.11
CA SER A 26 4.61 -35.86 11.77
C SER A 26 5.53 -36.64 10.82
N GLY A 27 6.72 -37.06 11.28
CA GLY A 27 7.68 -37.86 10.51
C GLY A 27 8.47 -37.07 9.47
N PHE A 28 8.61 -35.76 9.61
CA PHE A 28 9.40 -34.92 8.72
C PHE A 28 10.83 -34.75 9.24
N ARG A 29 11.81 -34.79 8.33
CA ARG A 29 13.20 -34.47 8.64
C ARG A 29 13.39 -32.96 8.58
N ILE A 30 13.85 -32.35 9.66
CA ILE A 30 14.11 -30.91 9.69
C ILE A 30 15.34 -30.61 8.82
N VAL A 31 15.13 -29.86 7.74
CA VAL A 31 16.17 -29.42 6.79
C VAL A 31 16.57 -27.95 6.99
N GLY A 32 15.74 -27.16 7.66
CA GLY A 32 16.00 -25.74 7.91
C GLY A 32 15.34 -25.21 9.18
N ARG A 33 15.97 -24.18 9.77
CA ARG A 33 15.38 -23.38 10.86
C ARG A 33 14.53 -22.28 10.22
N GLY A 34 13.32 -22.07 10.75
CA GLY A 34 12.34 -21.18 10.14
C GLY A 34 11.45 -21.89 9.14
N GLU A 35 10.56 -21.13 8.52
CA GLU A 35 9.59 -21.65 7.56
C GLU A 35 10.26 -22.13 6.26
N CYS A 36 9.69 -23.14 5.61
CA CYS A 36 10.13 -23.49 4.27
C CYS A 36 9.93 -22.27 3.35
N ARG A 37 10.91 -22.02 2.48
CA ARG A 37 10.83 -20.99 1.45
C ARG A 37 9.65 -21.32 0.54
N ARG A 38 8.48 -20.78 0.87
CA ARG A 38 7.40 -20.63 -0.10
C ARG A 38 7.85 -19.48 -0.98
N GLU A 39 8.00 -19.73 -2.27
CA GLU A 39 7.91 -18.65 -3.23
C GLU A 39 6.66 -17.84 -2.86
N PRO A 40 6.79 -16.51 -2.64
CA PRO A 40 5.63 -15.70 -2.32
C PRO A 40 4.58 -15.96 -3.41
N PRO A 41 3.30 -16.20 -3.05
CA PRO A 41 2.27 -16.30 -4.06
C PRO A 41 2.34 -15.03 -4.92
N PRO A 42 2.07 -15.11 -6.23
CA PRO A 42 2.14 -13.95 -7.12
C PRO A 42 1.22 -12.79 -6.68
N PHE A 43 0.33 -13.02 -5.70
CA PHE A 43 -0.58 -12.03 -5.15
C PHE A 43 -0.65 -12.11 -3.60
N PRO A 44 -0.43 -11.01 -2.86
CA PRO A 44 -0.65 -10.97 -1.41
C PRO A 44 -2.14 -10.96 -1.05
N ARG A 45 -2.51 -11.53 0.11
CA ARG A 45 -3.88 -11.54 0.65
C ARG A 45 -4.17 -10.24 1.42
N PRO A 46 -5.42 -9.73 1.45
CA PRO A 46 -5.77 -8.51 2.18
C PRO A 46 -5.80 -8.72 3.70
N GLU A 47 -5.30 -7.72 4.45
CA GLU A 47 -5.08 -7.73 5.91
C GLU A 47 -6.28 -7.11 6.69
N PRO A 48 -6.72 -7.64 7.84
CA PRO A 48 -7.76 -7.02 8.68
C PRO A 48 -7.27 -5.87 9.57
N ASP A 49 -8.16 -4.91 9.85
CA ASP A 49 -7.92 -3.57 10.39
C ASP A 49 -7.16 -3.52 11.73
N ARG A 50 -5.99 -2.86 11.71
CA ARG A 50 -5.12 -2.62 12.86
C ARG A 50 -5.13 -1.12 13.19
N PRO A 51 -5.41 -0.70 14.44
CA PRO A 51 -5.48 0.71 14.79
C PRO A 51 -4.10 1.39 14.68
N GLY A 52 -4.08 2.53 13.99
CA GLY A 52 -2.87 3.28 13.63
C GLY A 52 -2.25 4.11 14.75
N ARG A 53 -0.92 4.24 14.64
CA ARG A 53 0.09 4.78 15.58
C ARG A 53 -0.01 6.31 15.82
N PRO A 54 0.30 6.82 17.04
CA PRO A 54 0.50 8.25 17.28
C PRO A 54 1.92 8.71 16.93
N ASP A 55 2.08 9.89 16.32
CA ASP A 55 3.37 10.44 15.89
C ASP A 55 3.80 11.71 16.66
N TRP A 56 5.02 11.65 17.25
CA TRP A 56 5.79 12.76 17.86
C TRP A 56 6.89 13.23 16.90
N PRO A 57 7.39 14.49 17.01
CA PRO A 57 8.02 15.20 15.90
C PRO A 57 9.56 15.05 15.85
N GLY A 58 10.09 14.86 14.64
CA GLY A 58 11.44 15.32 14.27
C GLY A 58 12.45 14.28 13.76
N SER A 59 12.30 13.83 12.50
CA SER A 59 13.33 13.33 11.56
C SER A 59 12.62 12.69 10.34
N PRO A 60 13.20 12.49 9.12
CA PRO A 60 14.48 12.91 8.52
C PRO A 60 14.35 13.27 7.00
N GLY A 61 15.49 13.38 6.28
CA GLY A 61 15.70 13.02 4.86
C GLY A 61 14.56 13.20 3.84
N GLY A 62 14.74 14.15 2.93
CA GLY A 62 13.78 14.45 1.87
C GLY A 62 13.42 13.22 1.02
N PRO A 63 12.13 12.90 0.84
CA PRO A 63 11.72 11.78 0.02
C PRO A 63 11.83 12.16 -1.47
N GLY A 64 12.35 11.23 -2.28
CA GLY A 64 12.06 11.21 -3.70
C GLY A 64 10.55 11.32 -3.91
N ARG A 65 10.12 12.11 -4.91
CA ARG A 65 8.70 12.31 -5.23
C ARG A 65 8.05 10.93 -5.44
N PRO A 66 7.09 10.50 -4.61
CA PRO A 66 6.27 9.35 -4.96
C PRO A 66 5.46 9.73 -6.20
N ASP A 67 5.40 8.83 -7.18
CA ASP A 67 4.29 8.83 -8.14
C ASP A 67 3.02 8.70 -7.31
N ARG A 68 2.37 9.83 -7.05
CA ARG A 68 1.20 9.86 -6.18
C ARG A 68 0.13 9.09 -6.95
N PRO A 69 -0.35 7.94 -6.43
CA PRO A 69 -1.46 7.22 -7.04
C PRO A 69 -2.62 8.19 -7.16
N ASP A 70 -3.35 8.06 -8.26
CA ASP A 70 -4.60 8.74 -8.53
C ASP A 70 -5.39 8.94 -7.22
N ARG A 71 -5.47 10.20 -6.79
CA ARG A 71 -6.10 10.58 -5.53
C ARG A 71 -7.54 10.06 -5.62
N PRO A 72 -8.03 9.28 -4.64
CA PRO A 72 -9.31 8.62 -4.72
C PRO A 72 -10.37 9.65 -5.12
N GLU A 73 -11.15 9.29 -6.14
CA GLU A 73 -12.34 10.00 -6.59
C GLU A 73 -13.15 10.37 -5.36
N ARG A 74 -12.99 11.62 -4.90
CA ARG A 74 -13.71 12.08 -3.72
C ARG A 74 -15.17 12.13 -4.16
N PRO A 75 -16.08 11.38 -3.52
CA PRO A 75 -17.49 11.44 -3.87
C PRO A 75 -17.91 12.90 -3.83
N GLY A 76 -18.50 13.37 -4.92
CA GLY A 76 -18.73 14.78 -5.21
C GLY A 76 -19.30 15.51 -3.99
N GLY A 77 -18.43 16.27 -3.31
CA GLY A 77 -18.79 17.08 -2.17
C GLY A 77 -19.34 18.41 -2.64
N ILE A 78 -20.19 19.03 -1.81
CA ILE A 78 -20.61 20.42 -2.01
C ILE A 78 -19.36 21.30 -1.99
N CYS A 79 -19.08 21.96 -3.11
CA CYS A 79 -17.99 22.90 -3.21
C CYS A 79 -18.43 24.29 -2.77
N THR A 80 -17.57 24.99 -2.04
CA THR A 80 -17.77 26.40 -1.72
C THR A 80 -17.67 27.23 -3.00
N ARG A 81 -18.41 28.34 -3.07
CA ARG A 81 -18.31 29.32 -4.18
C ARG A 81 -17.04 30.19 -4.08
N GLU A 82 -16.00 29.65 -3.49
CA GLU A 82 -14.73 30.35 -3.35
C GLU A 82 -13.97 30.25 -4.67
N TYR A 83 -13.48 31.38 -5.17
CA TYR A 83 -12.73 31.44 -6.43
C TYR A 83 -11.23 31.48 -6.15
N ARG A 84 -10.57 30.35 -6.37
CA ARG A 84 -9.12 30.14 -6.25
C ARG A 84 -8.66 29.24 -7.40
N PRO A 85 -8.40 29.79 -8.59
CA PRO A 85 -8.25 28.99 -9.80
C PRO A 85 -7.09 28.02 -9.68
N VAL A 86 -7.26 26.82 -10.25
CA VAL A 86 -6.22 25.79 -10.29
C VAL A 86 -6.17 25.14 -11.66
N CYS A 87 -4.97 24.71 -12.05
CA CYS A 87 -4.76 23.94 -13.26
C CYS A 87 -4.83 22.46 -12.90
N GLY A 88 -5.86 21.79 -13.42
CA GLY A 88 -6.09 20.37 -13.29
C GLY A 88 -5.68 19.62 -14.55
N GLU A 89 -5.12 18.43 -14.40
CA GLU A 89 -4.77 17.51 -15.47
C GLU A 89 -5.50 16.18 -15.29
N ARG A 90 -6.04 15.64 -16.37
CA ARG A 90 -6.61 14.29 -16.45
C ARG A 90 -6.09 13.62 -17.72
N GLY A 91 -5.11 12.72 -17.57
CA GLY A 91 -4.47 12.05 -18.69
C GLY A 91 -3.75 13.04 -19.61
N ARG A 92 -4.31 13.31 -20.80
CA ARG A 92 -3.77 14.29 -21.78
C ARG A 92 -4.50 15.64 -21.76
N GLN A 93 -5.53 15.79 -20.92
CA GLN A 93 -6.35 16.99 -20.87
C GLN A 93 -5.93 17.87 -19.70
N GLN A 94 -5.69 19.15 -19.96
CA GLN A 94 -5.46 20.17 -18.93
C GLN A 94 -6.61 21.17 -18.96
N GLN A 95 -7.19 21.47 -17.81
CA GLN A 95 -8.29 22.42 -17.67
C GLN A 95 -8.12 23.27 -16.41
N THR A 96 -8.47 24.54 -16.55
CA THR A 96 -8.55 25.48 -15.42
C THR A 96 -9.89 25.28 -14.71
N PHE A 97 -9.86 25.11 -13.40
CA PHE A 97 -11.04 25.05 -12.55
C PHE A 97 -11.09 26.27 -11.64
N PRO A 98 -12.29 26.78 -11.30
CA PRO A 98 -12.44 27.95 -10.43
C PRO A 98 -11.96 27.69 -8.99
N ASN A 99 -11.94 26.42 -8.54
CA ASN A 99 -11.26 26.03 -7.31
C ASN A 99 -10.84 24.55 -7.28
N ALA A 100 -9.99 24.21 -6.31
CA ALA A 100 -9.49 22.86 -6.08
C ALA A 100 -10.58 21.82 -5.75
N CYS A 101 -11.72 22.27 -5.21
CA CYS A 101 -12.85 21.38 -4.94
C CYS A 101 -13.50 20.95 -6.25
N GLU A 102 -13.80 21.90 -7.16
CA GLU A 102 -14.40 21.62 -8.46
C GLU A 102 -13.47 20.76 -9.33
N ALA A 103 -12.17 21.06 -9.34
CA ALA A 103 -11.18 20.22 -10.02
C ALA A 103 -11.20 18.77 -9.52
N GLY A 104 -11.23 18.58 -8.19
CA GLY A 104 -11.25 17.25 -7.59
C GLY A 104 -12.58 16.50 -7.81
N ASN A 105 -13.71 17.22 -7.84
CA ASN A 105 -15.03 16.64 -8.12
C ASN A 105 -15.15 16.21 -9.59
N ALA A 106 -14.54 16.97 -10.50
CA ALA A 106 -14.45 16.62 -11.92
C ALA A 106 -13.42 15.50 -12.23
N GLY A 107 -12.70 14.99 -11.22
CA GLY A 107 -11.68 13.95 -11.39
C GLY A 107 -10.38 14.46 -12.01
N PHE A 108 -10.05 15.74 -11.85
CA PHE A 108 -8.79 16.32 -12.31
C PHE A 108 -7.76 16.37 -11.19
N ARG A 109 -6.53 16.01 -11.54
CA ARG A 109 -5.37 16.11 -10.67
C ARG A 109 -4.78 17.50 -10.76
N ILE A 110 -4.76 18.22 -9.65
CA ILE A 110 -4.20 19.58 -9.63
C ILE A 110 -2.68 19.50 -9.81
N ILE A 111 -2.18 20.08 -10.90
CA ILE A 111 -0.74 20.15 -11.23
C ILE A 111 -0.12 21.51 -10.89
N GLY A 112 -0.93 22.57 -10.78
CA GLY A 112 -0.46 23.92 -10.49
C GLY A 112 -1.56 24.81 -9.89
N GLY A 113 -1.14 25.78 -9.08
CA GLY A 113 -2.01 26.85 -8.59
C GLY A 113 -2.15 27.95 -9.64
N GLY A 114 -3.37 28.45 -9.86
CA GLY A 114 -3.69 29.37 -10.95
C GLY A 114 -4.18 28.66 -12.22
N GLU A 115 -4.40 29.43 -13.27
CA GLU A 115 -4.91 28.92 -14.54
C GLU A 115 -3.85 28.12 -15.32
N CYS A 116 -4.28 27.16 -16.13
CA CYS A 116 -3.36 26.45 -17.02
C CYS A 116 -2.75 27.42 -18.04
N ARG A 117 -1.42 27.36 -18.18
CA ARG A 117 -0.70 28.09 -19.22
C ARG A 117 -0.77 27.28 -20.50
N ARG A 118 -1.32 27.87 -21.55
CA ARG A 118 -1.51 27.24 -22.87
C ARG A 118 -0.21 27.22 -23.66
#